data_AF-A0A934JWQ2-F1
#
_entry.id   AF-A0A934JWQ2-F1
#
_cell.length_a   1.000
_cell.length_b   1.000
_cell.length_c   1.000
_cell.angle_alpha   90.00
_cell.angle_beta   90.00
_cell.angle_gamma   90.00
#
_symmetry.space_group_name_H-M   'P 1'
#
loop_
_entity.id
_entity.type
_entity.pdbx_description
1 polymer ?
#
loop_
_entity_poly.entity_id
_entity_poly.type
_entity_poly.pdbx_seq_one_letter_code
_entity_poly.pdbx_strand_id
1 'polypeptide(L)'
;MGEVSALLEERERRFQELGVDSPAAMRARRAAGAGREDRLADVFLVIDNWPAVKQEFEELERQLEDIAGRGLGYGIHLVLSASRWIDVRSSLREAIGGRLELRLHDPGESAIDRKAAANVATGIPGRGLSAQALQFQAALPRIDGQPSAAGLAAAVEQLVAQVAKDWPGPRAPAVRVLPRQLALEELPSPGADREPGVPIGIAERDLCSVYLDLAAGDSHLLVFGDGESGKTTLLRTFLRGLMARQNPAQAQVLLLDYRRSLLGVVPSEYLLGYAGAELAALQQVAEAVQALSRRLPRADLSVEELRSRSWWQGPDAYVVVDDYDLVATPTGDPLEQLLPLLPQARDIGLHVLITHRAGGAGRALYQPLLLRLKELGSPGLLLSGDPLEGVLLAGQRATPQPPGRGVLVRRRDRPALLQVALSEP
;
A
#
# COMPACT_ATOMS: atom_id res chain seq x y z
N MET A 1 11.75 -4.81 0.02
CA MET A 1 11.20 -6.09 -0.46
C MET A 1 10.16 -5.89 -1.55
N GLY A 2 9.09 -5.12 -1.30
CA GLY A 2 8.05 -4.82 -2.29
C GLY A 2 8.55 -4.40 -3.68
N GLU A 3 9.49 -3.46 -3.77
CA GLU A 3 10.07 -3.02 -5.06
C GLU A 3 10.77 -4.16 -5.84
N VAL A 4 11.45 -5.09 -5.16
CA VAL A 4 12.14 -6.21 -5.83
C VAL A 4 11.14 -7.28 -6.28
N SER A 5 10.12 -7.57 -5.47
CA SER A 5 9.04 -8.47 -5.86
C SER A 5 8.23 -7.92 -7.02
N ALA A 6 7.89 -6.63 -7.00
CA ALA A 6 7.23 -5.95 -8.12
C ALA A 6 8.11 -5.96 -9.38
N LEU A 7 9.43 -5.74 -9.23
CA LEU A 7 10.36 -5.83 -10.35
C LEU A 7 10.45 -7.24 -10.93
N LEU A 8 10.38 -8.28 -10.09
CA LEU A 8 10.34 -9.67 -10.55
C LEU A 8 9.12 -9.87 -11.47
N GLU A 9 7.92 -9.56 -10.98
CA GLU A 9 6.67 -9.66 -11.76
C GLU A 9 6.72 -8.83 -13.06
N GLU A 10 7.22 -7.59 -12.99
CA GLU A 10 7.41 -6.73 -14.16
C GLU A 10 8.33 -7.39 -15.19
N ARG A 11 9.45 -7.99 -14.75
CA ARG A 11 10.39 -8.66 -15.64
C ARG A 11 9.83 -9.91 -16.29
N GLU A 12 9.01 -10.69 -15.59
CA GLU A 12 8.37 -11.86 -16.21
C GLU A 12 7.53 -11.45 -17.41
N ARG A 13 6.68 -10.43 -17.23
CA ARG A 13 5.87 -9.88 -18.31
C ARG A 13 6.75 -9.28 -19.41
N ARG A 14 7.74 -8.48 -19.06
CA ARG A 14 8.57 -7.75 -20.03
C ARG A 14 9.49 -8.67 -20.84
N PHE A 15 9.99 -9.75 -20.25
CA PHE A 15 10.76 -10.77 -20.99
C PHE A 15 9.90 -11.41 -22.08
N GLN A 16 8.64 -11.72 -21.77
CA GLN A 16 7.68 -12.24 -22.75
C GLN A 16 7.40 -11.22 -23.87
N GLU A 17 7.09 -9.97 -23.51
CA GLU A 17 6.79 -8.90 -24.48
C GLU A 17 7.96 -8.59 -25.42
N LEU A 18 9.18 -8.60 -24.89
CA LEU A 18 10.40 -8.25 -25.63
C LEU A 18 11.06 -9.45 -26.32
N GLY A 19 10.54 -10.67 -26.14
CA GLY A 19 11.15 -11.91 -26.66
C GLY A 19 12.53 -12.20 -26.06
N VAL A 20 12.74 -11.87 -24.78
CA VAL A 20 13.98 -12.15 -24.05
C VAL A 20 13.81 -13.49 -23.31
N ASP A 21 14.58 -14.49 -23.71
CA ASP A 21 14.48 -15.86 -23.21
C ASP A 21 15.37 -16.17 -21.99
N SER A 22 16.31 -15.27 -21.67
CA SER A 22 17.33 -15.51 -20.65
C SER A 22 17.98 -14.23 -20.13
N PRO A 23 18.56 -14.24 -18.91
CA PRO A 23 19.39 -13.14 -18.41
C PRO A 23 20.61 -12.87 -19.30
N ALA A 24 21.14 -13.89 -19.97
CA ALA A 24 22.24 -13.73 -20.92
C ALA A 24 21.81 -12.89 -22.13
N ALA A 25 20.65 -13.18 -22.72
CA ALA A 25 20.06 -12.39 -23.79
C ALA A 25 19.74 -10.96 -23.34
N MET A 26 19.22 -10.78 -22.12
CA MET A 26 19.01 -9.46 -21.51
C MET A 26 20.31 -8.64 -21.45
N ARG A 27 21.39 -9.22 -20.92
CA ARG A 27 22.71 -8.56 -20.82
C ARG A 27 23.28 -8.22 -22.19
N ALA A 28 23.16 -9.12 -23.17
CA ALA A 28 23.60 -8.90 -24.54
C ALA A 28 22.83 -7.74 -25.21
N ARG A 29 21.51 -7.68 -25.01
CA ARG A 29 20.66 -6.60 -25.51
C ARG A 29 21.05 -5.25 -24.91
N ARG A 30 21.31 -5.21 -23.59
CA ARG A 30 21.79 -4.00 -22.91
C ARG A 30 23.17 -3.57 -23.39
N ALA A 31 24.08 -4.51 -23.65
CA ALA A 31 25.40 -4.23 -24.20
C ALA A 31 25.33 -3.64 -25.62
N ALA A 32 24.33 -4.03 -26.41
CA ALA A 32 24.04 -3.46 -27.73
C ALA A 32 23.37 -2.07 -27.68
N GLY A 33 23.17 -1.50 -26.48
CA GLY A 33 22.58 -0.17 -26.30
C GLY A 33 21.04 -0.15 -26.28
N ALA A 34 20.38 -1.29 -26.49
CA ALA A 34 18.93 -1.41 -26.37
C ALA A 34 18.51 -1.64 -24.91
N GLY A 35 17.45 -0.96 -24.45
CA GLY A 35 16.88 -1.19 -23.11
C GLY A 35 17.46 -0.33 -21.97
N ARG A 36 18.03 0.85 -22.28
CA ARG A 36 18.40 1.85 -21.26
C ARG A 36 17.19 2.37 -20.46
N GLU A 37 16.01 2.38 -21.06
CA GLU A 37 14.76 2.80 -20.44
C GLU A 37 14.09 1.68 -19.60
N ASP A 38 14.50 0.42 -19.83
CA ASP A 38 13.73 -0.77 -19.42
C ASP A 38 14.23 -1.44 -18.13
N ARG A 39 15.15 -0.80 -17.39
CA ARG A 39 15.75 -1.34 -16.15
C ARG A 39 16.28 -2.79 -16.28
N LEU A 40 16.74 -3.18 -17.47
CA LEU A 40 17.24 -4.52 -17.81
C LEU A 40 18.69 -4.75 -17.33
N ALA A 41 18.91 -4.68 -16.01
CA ALA A 41 20.22 -4.89 -15.38
C ALA A 41 20.15 -5.96 -14.28
N ASP A 42 21.27 -6.57 -13.92
CA ASP A 42 21.29 -7.45 -12.75
C ASP A 42 21.02 -6.64 -11.47
N VAL A 43 20.12 -7.14 -10.62
CA VAL A 43 19.76 -6.54 -9.33
C VAL A 43 20.17 -7.47 -8.21
N PHE A 44 20.84 -6.94 -7.18
CA PHE A 44 21.30 -7.69 -6.03
C PHE A 44 20.57 -7.21 -4.77
N LEU A 45 19.77 -8.09 -4.18
CA LEU A 45 19.19 -7.90 -2.86
C LEU A 45 20.14 -8.45 -1.82
N VAL A 46 20.74 -7.57 -1.01
CA VAL A 46 21.72 -7.94 0.01
C VAL A 46 21.10 -7.87 1.39
N ILE A 47 21.15 -8.97 2.14
CA ILE A 47 20.66 -9.09 3.51
C ILE A 47 21.83 -9.46 4.41
N ASP A 48 22.15 -8.59 5.35
CA ASP A 48 23.10 -8.88 6.40
C ASP A 48 22.35 -9.33 7.66
N ASN A 49 22.86 -10.37 8.32
CA ASN A 49 22.30 -10.95 9.53
C ASN A 49 20.85 -11.45 9.37
N TRP A 50 20.67 -12.48 8.54
CA TRP A 50 19.37 -13.13 8.30
C TRP A 50 18.57 -13.46 9.58
N PRO A 51 19.17 -14.00 10.67
CA PRO A 51 18.42 -14.28 11.89
C PRO A 51 17.69 -13.05 12.46
N ALA A 52 18.31 -11.88 12.44
CA ALA A 52 17.70 -10.65 12.94
C ALA A 52 16.54 -10.20 12.05
N VAL A 53 16.71 -10.23 10.73
CA VAL A 53 15.65 -9.89 9.78
C VAL A 53 14.44 -10.82 9.92
N LYS A 54 14.69 -12.12 10.07
CA LYS A 54 13.62 -13.11 10.27
C LYS A 54 12.83 -12.86 11.56
N GLN A 55 13.51 -12.46 12.64
CA GLN A 55 12.86 -12.20 13.93
C GLN A 55 11.94 -10.98 13.87
N GLU A 56 12.35 -9.93 13.16
CA GLU A 56 11.58 -8.68 13.05
C GLU A 56 10.50 -8.76 11.96
N PHE A 57 10.75 -9.52 10.88
CA PHE A 57 9.93 -9.55 9.68
C PHE A 57 9.66 -10.97 9.16
N GLU A 58 8.96 -11.78 9.96
CA GLU A 58 8.67 -13.19 9.62
C GLU A 58 7.98 -13.35 8.25
N GLU A 59 7.10 -12.41 7.88
CA GLU A 59 6.36 -12.42 6.61
C GLU A 59 7.27 -12.31 5.36
N LEU A 60 8.49 -11.76 5.51
CA LEU A 60 9.43 -11.60 4.40
C LEU A 60 10.09 -12.92 3.99
N GLU A 61 10.11 -13.94 4.86
CA GLU A 61 10.74 -15.24 4.57
C GLU A 61 10.16 -15.85 3.29
N ARG A 62 8.82 -15.81 3.15
CA ARG A 62 8.13 -16.34 1.96
C ARG A 62 8.44 -15.56 0.68
N GLN A 63 8.57 -14.23 0.77
CA GLN A 63 8.91 -13.39 -0.38
C GLN A 63 10.35 -13.63 -0.84
N LEU A 64 11.27 -13.86 0.11
CA LEU A 64 12.66 -14.16 -0.19
C LEU A 64 12.84 -15.53 -0.83
N GLU A 65 12.10 -16.54 -0.37
CA GLU A 65 12.09 -17.86 -1.01
C GLU A 65 11.64 -17.78 -2.47
N ASP A 66 10.60 -16.97 -2.75
CA ASP A 66 10.10 -16.74 -4.10
C ASP A 66 11.14 -16.04 -5.00
N ILE A 67 11.79 -14.99 -4.48
CA ILE A 67 12.89 -14.31 -5.18
C ILE A 67 14.07 -15.26 -5.41
N ALA A 68 14.45 -16.07 -4.43
CA ALA A 68 15.55 -17.02 -4.58
C ALA A 68 15.23 -18.12 -5.60
N GLY A 69 13.98 -18.59 -5.64
CA GLY A 69 13.54 -19.66 -6.53
C GLY A 69 13.41 -19.22 -8.00
N ARG A 70 12.90 -18.01 -8.27
CA ARG A 70 12.61 -17.54 -9.63
C ARG A 70 13.52 -16.42 -10.13
N GLY A 71 14.07 -15.62 -9.22
CA GLY A 71 14.76 -14.36 -9.54
C GLY A 71 15.96 -14.51 -10.47
N LEU A 72 16.72 -15.60 -10.34
CA LEU A 72 17.89 -15.86 -11.19
C LEU A 72 17.54 -15.90 -12.69
N GLY A 73 16.36 -16.43 -13.03
CA GLY A 73 15.85 -16.48 -14.41
C GLY A 73 15.59 -15.10 -15.02
N TYR A 74 15.49 -14.07 -14.18
CA TYR A 74 15.20 -12.68 -14.57
C TYR A 74 16.29 -11.71 -14.15
N GLY A 75 17.49 -12.19 -13.80
CA GLY A 75 18.62 -11.33 -13.40
C GLY A 75 18.42 -10.64 -12.05
N ILE A 76 17.68 -11.27 -11.13
CA ILE A 76 17.53 -10.83 -9.74
C ILE A 76 18.25 -11.84 -8.84
N HIS A 77 19.15 -11.34 -8.01
CA HIS A 77 20.06 -12.13 -7.19
C HIS A 77 19.80 -11.85 -5.72
N LEU A 78 19.86 -12.89 -4.89
CA LEU A 78 19.81 -12.79 -3.44
C LEU A 78 21.20 -13.07 -2.86
N VAL A 79 21.70 -12.15 -2.04
CA VAL A 79 22.94 -12.31 -1.25
C VAL A 79 22.55 -12.21 0.21
N LEU A 80 22.87 -13.24 0.98
CA LEU A 80 22.45 -13.34 2.38
C LEU A 80 23.64 -13.74 3.25
N SER A 81 23.78 -13.07 4.41
CA SER A 81 24.71 -13.45 5.46
C SER A 81 23.97 -14.04 6.67
N ALA A 82 24.58 -15.04 7.30
CA ALA A 82 24.11 -15.61 8.57
C ALA A 82 25.31 -16.14 9.34
N SER A 83 25.22 -16.13 10.68
CA SER A 83 26.29 -16.65 11.55
C SER A 83 26.39 -18.18 11.52
N ARG A 84 25.26 -18.86 11.25
CA ARG A 84 25.18 -20.33 11.20
C ARG A 84 24.29 -20.77 10.04
N TRP A 85 24.62 -21.91 9.45
CA TRP A 85 23.83 -22.50 8.37
C TRP A 85 22.46 -23.02 8.81
N ILE A 86 22.29 -23.35 10.09
CA ILE A 86 21.02 -23.86 10.62
C ILE A 86 19.93 -22.79 10.69
N ASP A 87 20.32 -21.51 10.76
CA ASP A 87 19.38 -20.39 10.83
C ASP A 87 18.70 -20.11 9.47
N VAL A 88 19.29 -20.62 8.38
CA VAL A 88 18.75 -20.53 7.02
C VAL A 88 17.99 -21.82 6.71
N ARG A 89 16.72 -21.71 6.32
CA ARG A 89 15.88 -22.89 5.96
C ARG A 89 16.50 -23.69 4.81
N SER A 90 16.21 -24.98 4.76
CA SER A 90 16.68 -25.87 3.68
C SER A 90 16.25 -25.39 2.29
N SER A 91 14.98 -25.01 2.12
CA SER A 91 14.42 -24.44 0.88
C SER A 91 15.28 -23.29 0.32
N LEU A 92 15.57 -22.29 1.17
CA LEU A 92 16.35 -21.14 0.80
C LEU A 92 17.83 -21.50 0.55
N ARG A 93 18.43 -22.40 1.33
CA ARG A 93 19.81 -22.89 1.13
C ARG A 93 20.00 -23.68 -0.16
N GLU A 94 18.97 -24.39 -0.61
CA GLU A 94 18.98 -25.15 -1.87
C GLU A 94 18.86 -24.23 -3.09
N ALA A 95 18.08 -23.15 -2.97
CA ALA A 95 17.98 -22.12 -4.02
C ALA A 95 19.27 -21.29 -4.19
N ILE A 96 20.08 -21.15 -3.14
CA ILE A 96 21.34 -20.41 -3.17
C ILE A 96 22.50 -21.31 -3.60
N GLY A 97 22.87 -21.22 -4.88
CA GLY A 97 23.98 -21.99 -5.46
C GLY A 97 25.38 -21.53 -5.02
N GLY A 98 25.58 -20.24 -4.76
CA GLY A 98 26.86 -19.67 -4.35
C GLY A 98 27.07 -19.72 -2.83
N ARG A 99 28.16 -20.33 -2.35
CA ARG A 99 28.46 -20.45 -0.92
C ARG A 99 29.89 -20.02 -0.60
N LEU A 100 30.02 -19.12 0.36
CA LEU A 100 31.28 -18.69 0.96
C LEU A 100 31.15 -18.89 2.47
N GLU A 101 31.86 -19.88 3.01
CA GLU A 101 31.81 -20.20 4.44
C GLU A 101 33.06 -19.63 5.13
N LEU A 102 32.89 -18.61 5.97
CA LEU A 102 33.97 -18.13 6.82
C LEU A 102 34.19 -19.09 8.00
N ARG A 103 35.23 -18.85 8.79
CA ARG A 103 35.47 -19.65 10.01
C ARG A 103 34.23 -19.69 10.91
N LEU A 104 33.68 -20.89 11.10
CA LEU A 104 32.58 -21.16 12.02
C LEU A 104 33.08 -21.34 13.46
N HIS A 105 32.19 -21.11 14.43
CA HIS A 105 32.46 -21.42 15.83
C HIS A 105 32.59 -22.93 16.04
N ASP A 106 31.62 -23.70 15.52
CA ASP A 106 31.65 -25.16 15.47
C ASP A 106 31.83 -25.64 14.01
N PRO A 107 32.99 -26.22 13.65
CA PRO A 107 33.21 -26.82 12.33
C PRO A 107 32.26 -27.97 11.97
N GLY A 108 31.63 -28.62 12.96
CA GLY A 108 30.63 -29.66 12.75
C GLY A 108 29.38 -29.16 12.02
N GLU A 109 29.12 -27.85 12.09
CA GLU A 109 28.00 -27.17 11.42
C GLU A 109 28.31 -26.75 9.97
N SER A 110 29.52 -27.04 9.46
CA SER A 110 29.89 -26.72 8.09
C SER A 110 28.91 -27.34 7.08
N ALA A 111 28.47 -26.52 6.12
CA ALA A 111 27.65 -26.97 4.99
C ALA A 111 28.48 -27.34 3.76
N ILE A 112 29.81 -27.19 3.84
CA ILE A 112 30.76 -27.50 2.77
C ILE A 112 31.48 -28.81 3.09
N ASP A 113 32.34 -28.80 4.10
CA ASP A 113 33.08 -29.98 4.57
C ASP A 113 33.56 -29.78 6.01
N ARG A 114 33.11 -30.65 6.92
CA ARG A 114 33.40 -30.54 8.37
C ARG A 114 34.89 -30.68 8.70
N LYS A 115 35.63 -31.51 7.95
CA LYS A 115 37.07 -31.74 8.20
C LYS A 115 37.88 -30.56 7.67
N ALA A 116 37.56 -30.07 6.48
CA ALA A 116 38.19 -28.89 5.92
C ALA A 116 37.92 -27.65 6.80
N ALA A 117 36.69 -27.50 7.31
CA ALA A 117 36.30 -26.41 8.19
C ALA A 117 37.09 -26.41 9.50
N ALA A 118 37.37 -27.60 10.06
CA ALA A 118 38.19 -27.73 11.26
C ALA A 118 39.62 -27.18 11.04
N ASN A 119 40.14 -27.31 9.81
CA ASN A 119 41.48 -26.86 9.42
C ASN A 119 41.55 -25.36 9.01
N VAL A 120 40.43 -24.64 9.02
CA VAL A 120 40.41 -23.18 8.77
C VAL A 120 41.00 -22.47 9.99
N ALA A 121 42.07 -21.70 9.79
CA ALA A 121 42.78 -21.01 10.87
C ALA A 121 41.88 -20.06 11.68
N THR A 122 42.08 -20.03 12.99
CA THR A 122 41.39 -19.12 13.91
C THR A 122 42.11 -17.76 13.99
N GLY A 123 41.38 -16.70 14.33
CA GLY A 123 41.95 -15.37 14.52
C GLY A 123 42.36 -14.62 13.25
N ILE A 124 42.02 -15.15 12.07
CA ILE A 124 42.29 -14.51 10.77
C ILE A 124 40.96 -14.16 10.09
N PRO A 125 40.43 -12.94 10.29
CA PRO A 125 39.21 -12.49 9.62
C PRO A 125 39.31 -12.59 8.10
N GLY A 126 38.21 -12.96 7.45
CA GLY A 126 38.14 -13.15 5.99
C GLY A 126 38.70 -14.49 5.48
N ARG A 127 39.27 -15.34 6.34
CA ARG A 127 39.65 -16.71 5.99
C ARG A 127 38.41 -17.62 5.99
N GLY A 128 38.27 -18.44 4.95
CA GLY A 128 37.12 -19.33 4.79
C GLY A 128 37.33 -20.45 3.77
N LEU A 129 36.24 -21.15 3.45
CA LEU A 129 36.14 -22.20 2.45
C LEU A 129 35.21 -21.80 1.29
N SER A 130 35.66 -22.08 0.06
CA SER A 130 34.81 -22.04 -1.12
C SER A 130 33.93 -23.28 -1.20
N ALA A 131 32.94 -23.27 -2.08
CA ALA A 131 32.08 -24.44 -2.36
C ALA A 131 32.85 -25.71 -2.77
N GLN A 132 34.10 -25.58 -3.25
CA GLN A 132 34.98 -26.70 -3.59
C GLN A 132 35.87 -27.15 -2.41
N ALA A 133 35.55 -26.72 -1.18
CA ALA A 133 36.33 -26.95 0.03
C ALA A 133 37.79 -26.42 -0.03
N LEU A 134 38.05 -25.41 -0.86
CA LEU A 134 39.35 -24.74 -0.94
C LEU A 134 39.40 -23.58 0.03
N GLN A 135 40.53 -23.40 0.72
CA GLN A 135 40.73 -22.24 1.58
C GLN A 135 40.90 -20.96 0.75
N PHE A 136 40.16 -19.92 1.08
CA PHE A 136 40.29 -18.60 0.47
C PHE A 136 40.53 -17.52 1.53
N GLN A 137 41.01 -16.36 1.09
CA GLN A 137 41.10 -15.14 1.88
C GLN A 137 40.28 -14.05 1.19
N ALA A 138 39.31 -13.49 1.88
CA ALA A 138 38.52 -12.36 1.37
C ALA A 138 39.44 -11.16 1.12
N ALA A 139 39.34 -10.58 -0.07
CA ALA A 139 40.01 -9.34 -0.41
C ALA A 139 39.37 -8.16 0.34
N LEU A 140 40.17 -7.16 0.66
CA LEU A 140 39.68 -5.92 1.26
C LEU A 140 39.06 -5.01 0.19
N PRO A 141 37.91 -4.36 0.46
CA PRO A 141 37.26 -3.45 -0.49
C PRO A 141 38.00 -2.10 -0.56
N ARG A 142 39.21 -2.09 -1.13
CA ARG A 142 40.06 -0.89 -1.28
C ARG A 142 40.85 -0.93 -2.58
N ILE A 143 41.21 0.25 -3.09
CA ILE A 143 41.95 0.44 -4.35
C ILE A 143 43.27 1.21 -4.19
N ASP A 144 43.67 1.48 -2.95
CA ASP A 144 44.89 2.21 -2.60
C ASP A 144 46.13 1.31 -2.47
N GLY A 145 45.98 0.00 -2.74
CA GLY A 145 47.06 -0.98 -2.73
C GLY A 145 47.52 -1.44 -1.34
N GLN A 146 46.90 -0.99 -0.25
CA GLN A 146 47.31 -1.34 1.11
C GLN A 146 46.77 -2.73 1.53
N PRO A 147 47.61 -3.69 1.95
CA PRO A 147 47.19 -5.05 2.28
C PRO A 147 46.79 -5.21 3.77
N SER A 148 46.20 -4.18 4.39
CA SER A 148 45.86 -4.18 5.82
C SER A 148 44.45 -3.69 6.06
N ALA A 149 43.80 -4.16 7.14
CA ALA A 149 42.50 -3.64 7.58
C ALA A 149 42.61 -2.27 8.29
N ALA A 150 43.84 -1.80 8.57
CA ALA A 150 44.06 -0.47 9.12
C ALA A 150 43.50 0.61 8.17
N GLY A 151 42.72 1.54 8.73
CA GLY A 151 42.11 2.64 7.98
C GLY A 151 41.08 2.20 6.93
N LEU A 152 40.51 0.98 7.03
CA LEU A 152 39.64 0.42 5.99
C LEU A 152 38.42 1.30 5.70
N ALA A 153 37.82 1.94 6.71
CA ALA A 153 36.65 2.82 6.53
C ALA A 153 36.96 3.97 5.55
N ALA A 154 38.06 4.69 5.79
CA ALA A 154 38.50 5.78 4.90
C ALA A 154 38.84 5.27 3.49
N ALA A 155 39.44 4.08 3.37
CA ALA A 155 39.75 3.49 2.08
C ALA A 155 38.50 3.10 1.27
N VAL A 156 37.44 2.63 1.95
CA VAL A 156 36.14 2.35 1.34
C VAL A 156 35.48 3.66 0.89
N GLU A 157 35.51 4.72 1.71
CA GLU A 157 35.01 6.04 1.32
C GLU A 157 35.71 6.56 0.06
N GLN A 158 37.03 6.42 0.00
CA GLN A 158 37.82 6.79 -1.18
C GLN A 158 37.42 5.96 -2.41
N LEU A 159 37.28 4.63 -2.26
CA LEU A 159 36.80 3.76 -3.34
C LEU A 159 35.44 4.22 -3.87
N VAL A 160 34.48 4.45 -2.98
CA VAL A 160 33.12 4.89 -3.34
C VAL A 160 33.15 6.26 -4.03
N ALA A 161 33.91 7.22 -3.51
CA ALA A 161 34.04 8.55 -4.09
C ALA A 161 34.66 8.50 -5.50
N GLN A 162 35.68 7.66 -5.69
CA GLN A 162 36.33 7.49 -6.99
C GLN A 162 35.36 6.86 -8.01
N VAL A 163 34.65 5.79 -7.64
CA VAL A 163 33.64 5.14 -8.51
C VAL A 163 32.52 6.11 -8.89
N ALA A 164 32.03 6.90 -7.93
CA ALA A 164 30.98 7.88 -8.18
C ALA A 164 31.44 9.03 -9.09
N LYS A 165 32.70 9.45 -8.96
CA LYS A 165 33.32 10.49 -9.81
C LYS A 165 33.52 10.01 -11.24
N ASP A 166 33.94 8.76 -11.42
CA ASP A 166 34.30 8.20 -12.73
C ASP A 166 33.07 7.65 -13.50
N TRP A 167 31.88 7.63 -12.89
CA TRP A 167 30.64 7.19 -13.54
C TRP A 167 29.82 8.39 -14.07
N PRO A 168 29.81 8.65 -15.39
CA PRO A 168 29.05 9.77 -15.97
C PRO A 168 27.56 9.45 -16.20
N GLY A 169 27.14 8.20 -15.96
CA GLY A 169 25.80 7.72 -16.27
C GLY A 169 24.78 7.94 -15.15
N PRO A 170 23.51 7.54 -15.38
CA PRO A 170 22.49 7.54 -14.33
C PRO A 170 22.89 6.60 -13.19
N ARG A 171 22.51 6.96 -11.97
CA ARG A 171 22.71 6.13 -10.76
C ARG A 171 21.72 4.97 -10.73
N ALA A 172 21.98 4.01 -9.85
CA ALA A 172 20.98 2.99 -9.51
C ALA A 172 19.68 3.67 -9.05
N PRO A 173 18.50 3.22 -9.51
CA PRO A 173 17.23 3.75 -9.03
C PRO A 173 17.12 3.62 -7.51
N ALA A 174 16.69 4.68 -6.84
CA ALA A 174 16.40 4.61 -5.41
C ALA A 174 15.20 3.68 -5.18
N VAL A 175 15.21 2.95 -4.05
CA VAL A 175 14.01 2.23 -3.60
C VAL A 175 12.94 3.27 -3.35
N ARG A 176 11.86 3.21 -4.13
CA ARG A 176 10.75 4.12 -3.94
C ARG A 176 10.02 3.69 -2.68
N VAL A 177 9.81 4.63 -1.77
CA VAL A 177 9.09 4.40 -0.53
C VAL A 177 7.80 5.19 -0.55
N LEU A 178 6.78 4.66 0.10
CA LEU A 178 5.55 5.39 0.30
C LEU A 178 5.86 6.67 1.09
N PRO A 179 5.59 7.87 0.52
CA PRO A 179 5.97 9.12 1.15
C PRO A 179 5.23 9.31 2.48
N ARG A 180 5.80 10.12 3.38
CA ARG A 180 5.12 10.47 4.64
C ARG A 180 4.02 11.50 4.45
N GLN A 181 4.19 12.37 3.48
CA GLN A 181 3.22 13.37 3.06
C GLN A 181 3.16 13.31 1.54
N LEU A 182 1.95 13.26 1.01
CA LEU A 182 1.65 13.28 -0.42
C LEU A 182 0.81 14.53 -0.63
N ALA A 183 1.24 15.48 -1.45
CA ALA A 183 0.45 16.69 -1.69
C ALA A 183 -0.77 16.38 -2.56
N LEU A 184 -1.83 17.18 -2.43
CA LEU A 184 -3.05 16.98 -3.22
C LEU A 184 -2.80 17.16 -4.72
N GLU A 185 -1.87 18.05 -5.07
CA GLU A 185 -1.49 18.40 -6.43
C GLU A 185 -0.66 17.30 -7.13
N GLU A 186 -0.11 16.36 -6.34
CA GLU A 186 0.57 15.17 -6.87
C GLU A 186 -0.42 14.10 -7.34
N LEU A 187 -1.71 14.24 -7.00
CA LEU A 187 -2.74 13.37 -7.54
C LEU A 187 -3.12 13.74 -8.97
N PRO A 188 -3.54 12.77 -9.79
CA PRO A 188 -3.96 13.02 -11.16
C PRO A 188 -5.04 14.09 -11.25
N SER A 189 -4.84 15.05 -12.14
CA SER A 189 -5.85 16.06 -12.46
C SER A 189 -7.06 15.42 -13.15
N PRO A 190 -8.25 16.05 -13.08
CA PRO A 190 -9.42 15.58 -13.81
C PRO A 190 -9.12 15.35 -15.30
N GLY A 191 -9.40 14.15 -15.81
CA GLY A 191 -9.16 13.77 -17.21
C GLY A 191 -7.72 13.40 -17.58
N ALA A 192 -6.76 13.48 -16.65
CA ALA A 192 -5.38 13.04 -16.89
C ALA A 192 -5.27 11.52 -17.02
N ASP A 193 -6.05 10.80 -16.19
CA ASP A 193 -6.09 9.35 -16.17
C ASP A 193 -7.45 8.84 -16.69
N ARG A 194 -7.46 7.61 -17.21
CA ARG A 194 -8.69 6.91 -17.66
C ARG A 194 -9.41 6.18 -16.54
N GLU A 195 -8.86 6.18 -15.33
CA GLU A 195 -9.44 5.49 -14.17
C GLU A 195 -10.68 6.25 -13.65
N PRO A 196 -11.81 5.57 -13.42
CA PRO A 196 -13.00 6.20 -12.90
C PRO A 196 -12.86 6.57 -11.41
N GLY A 197 -13.61 7.59 -10.98
CA GLY A 197 -13.69 8.01 -9.59
C GLY A 197 -12.72 9.11 -9.17
N VAL A 198 -12.54 9.24 -7.85
CA VAL A 198 -11.73 10.28 -7.21
C VAL A 198 -10.42 9.69 -6.70
N PRO A 199 -9.24 10.18 -7.14
CA PRO A 199 -7.98 9.76 -6.56
C PRO A 199 -7.90 10.28 -5.11
N ILE A 200 -7.49 9.41 -4.19
CA ILE A 200 -7.38 9.73 -2.77
C ILE A 200 -5.95 9.64 -2.22
N GLY A 201 -5.04 9.02 -2.97
CA GLY A 201 -3.70 8.70 -2.49
C GLY A 201 -2.93 7.82 -3.47
N ILE A 202 -1.81 7.24 -3.01
CA ILE A 202 -1.04 6.26 -3.76
C ILE A 202 -0.82 4.97 -2.95
N ALA A 203 -0.74 3.82 -3.62
CA ALA A 203 -0.52 2.52 -2.99
C ALA A 203 0.97 2.22 -2.78
N GLU A 204 1.33 1.52 -1.70
CA GLU A 204 2.73 1.15 -1.42
C GLU A 204 3.33 0.24 -2.51
N ARG A 205 2.53 -0.68 -3.04
CA ARG A 205 3.00 -1.76 -3.92
C ARG A 205 3.63 -1.25 -5.22
N ASP A 206 2.97 -0.29 -5.86
CA ASP A 206 3.30 0.20 -7.20
C ASP A 206 3.45 1.73 -7.27
N LEU A 207 3.09 2.44 -6.19
CA LEU A 207 3.02 3.91 -6.11
C LEU A 207 2.09 4.53 -7.15
N CYS A 208 1.15 3.74 -7.67
CA CYS A 208 0.08 4.23 -8.52
C CYS A 208 -1.02 4.87 -7.67
N SER A 209 -1.75 5.80 -8.29
CA SER A 209 -2.90 6.45 -7.64
C SER A 209 -4.01 5.46 -7.31
N VAL A 210 -4.57 5.60 -6.12
CA VAL A 210 -5.71 4.83 -5.64
C VAL A 210 -6.96 5.70 -5.79
N TYR A 211 -7.94 5.18 -6.52
CA TYR A 211 -9.20 5.85 -6.81
C TYR A 211 -10.32 5.29 -5.94
N LEU A 212 -11.30 6.12 -5.56
CA LEU A 212 -12.60 5.71 -5.02
C LEU A 212 -13.70 6.07 -6.02
N ASP A 213 -14.45 5.08 -6.48
CA ASP A 213 -15.57 5.27 -7.41
C ASP A 213 -16.88 4.88 -6.75
N LEU A 214 -17.43 5.81 -5.96
CA LEU A 214 -18.68 5.57 -5.25
C LEU A 214 -19.89 5.48 -6.19
N ALA A 215 -19.85 6.15 -7.35
CA ALA A 215 -21.01 6.24 -8.26
C ALA A 215 -21.32 4.91 -8.95
N ALA A 216 -20.29 4.10 -9.25
CA ALA A 216 -20.44 2.83 -9.96
C ALA A 216 -19.98 1.59 -9.19
N GLY A 217 -18.81 1.65 -8.53
CA GLY A 217 -18.14 0.47 -7.98
C GLY A 217 -18.34 0.28 -6.48
N ASP A 218 -18.02 1.31 -5.70
CA ASP A 218 -17.80 1.24 -4.26
C ASP A 218 -19.07 1.54 -3.44
N SER A 219 -20.02 2.32 -3.99
CA SER A 219 -21.29 2.80 -3.38
C SER A 219 -21.16 3.63 -2.10
N HIS A 220 -20.39 3.16 -1.12
CA HIS A 220 -20.19 3.77 0.19
C HIS A 220 -18.73 3.62 0.63
N LEU A 221 -18.35 4.29 1.72
CA LEU A 221 -17.02 4.17 2.32
C LEU A 221 -17.11 4.18 3.84
N LEU A 222 -16.42 3.23 4.48
CA LEU A 222 -16.21 3.21 5.92
C LEU A 222 -14.74 3.50 6.25
N VAL A 223 -14.47 4.43 7.17
CA VAL A 223 -13.11 4.83 7.52
C VAL A 223 -12.95 4.72 9.03
N PHE A 224 -11.98 3.95 9.48
CA PHE A 224 -11.67 3.79 10.90
C PHE A 224 -10.27 4.30 11.19
N GLY A 225 -10.11 5.13 12.21
CA GLY A 225 -8.81 5.64 12.62
C GLY A 225 -8.87 6.48 13.88
N ASP A 226 -7.83 6.44 14.70
CA ASP A 226 -7.79 7.23 15.93
C ASP A 226 -7.64 8.74 15.67
N GLY A 227 -7.54 9.53 16.75
CA GLY A 227 -7.30 10.96 16.65
C GLY A 227 -6.08 11.26 15.78
N GLU A 228 -6.18 12.29 14.93
CA GLU A 228 -5.07 12.77 14.09
C GLU A 228 -4.52 11.76 13.06
N SER A 229 -5.21 10.63 12.85
CA SER A 229 -4.83 9.60 11.87
C SER A 229 -5.04 10.00 10.41
N GLY A 230 -5.74 11.10 10.13
CA GLY A 230 -6.01 11.60 8.77
C GLY A 230 -7.45 11.38 8.24
N LYS A 231 -8.41 10.99 9.10
CA LYS A 231 -9.83 10.81 8.72
C LYS A 231 -10.43 12.02 8.01
N THR A 232 -10.38 13.18 8.65
CA THR A 232 -10.88 14.43 8.06
C THR A 232 -10.13 14.81 6.79
N THR A 233 -8.80 14.61 6.76
CA THR A 233 -7.98 14.88 5.57
C THR A 233 -8.45 14.04 4.37
N LEU A 234 -8.74 12.76 4.56
CA LEU A 234 -9.31 11.91 3.53
C LEU A 234 -10.65 12.45 3.02
N LEU A 235 -11.55 12.86 3.92
CA LEU A 235 -12.84 13.43 3.51
C LEU A 235 -12.65 14.70 2.68
N ARG A 236 -11.75 15.61 3.09
CA ARG A 236 -11.43 16.82 2.30
C ARG A 236 -10.84 16.47 0.93
N THR A 237 -9.88 15.55 0.88
CA THR A 237 -9.26 15.07 -0.35
C THR A 237 -10.31 14.50 -1.31
N PHE A 238 -11.20 13.65 -0.81
CA PHE A 238 -12.31 13.10 -1.60
C PHE A 238 -13.27 14.19 -2.09
N LEU A 239 -13.72 15.09 -1.21
CA LEU A 239 -14.66 16.15 -1.56
C LEU A 239 -14.10 17.12 -2.61
N ARG A 240 -12.85 17.58 -2.44
CA ARG A 240 -12.18 18.44 -3.42
C ARG A 240 -12.01 17.70 -4.75
N GLY A 241 -11.62 16.44 -4.71
CA GLY A 241 -11.47 15.60 -5.90
C GLY A 241 -12.79 15.31 -6.64
N LEU A 242 -13.90 15.19 -5.90
CA LEU A 242 -15.27 15.04 -6.41
C LEU A 242 -15.71 16.30 -7.15
N MET A 243 -15.62 17.47 -6.51
CA MET A 243 -16.04 18.75 -7.10
C MET A 243 -15.13 19.20 -8.25
N ALA A 244 -13.90 18.70 -8.32
CA ALA A 244 -13.02 18.92 -9.47
C ALA A 244 -13.44 18.08 -10.70
N ARG A 245 -14.24 17.01 -10.52
CA ARG A 245 -14.61 16.06 -11.58
C ARG A 245 -16.08 16.09 -11.95
N GLN A 246 -16.93 16.49 -11.00
CA GLN A 246 -18.38 16.52 -11.16
C GLN A 246 -18.90 17.90 -10.82
N ASN A 247 -19.85 18.39 -11.61
CA ASN A 247 -20.50 19.67 -11.37
C ASN A 247 -21.68 19.55 -10.37
N PRO A 248 -22.25 20.66 -9.88
CA PRO A 248 -23.31 20.63 -8.87
C PRO A 248 -24.61 19.95 -9.32
N ALA A 249 -24.86 19.86 -10.64
CA ALA A 249 -26.02 19.15 -11.17
C ALA A 249 -25.80 17.62 -11.21
N GLN A 250 -24.56 17.16 -11.04
CA GLN A 250 -24.17 15.76 -10.98
C GLN A 250 -23.97 15.27 -9.54
N ALA A 251 -23.46 16.11 -8.65
CA ALA A 251 -23.20 15.75 -7.25
C ALA A 251 -23.65 16.85 -6.29
N GLN A 252 -24.33 16.44 -5.22
CA GLN A 252 -24.60 17.27 -4.06
C GLN A 252 -24.19 16.56 -2.77
N VAL A 253 -23.81 17.33 -1.76
CA VAL A 253 -23.22 16.84 -0.52
C VAL A 253 -24.06 17.26 0.69
N LEU A 254 -24.44 16.30 1.51
CA LEU A 254 -24.95 16.52 2.85
C LEU A 254 -23.82 16.27 3.85
N LEU A 255 -23.41 17.31 4.58
CA LEU A 255 -22.32 17.22 5.57
C LEU A 255 -22.86 17.13 7.00
N LEU A 256 -22.44 16.10 7.73
CA LEU A 256 -22.60 15.99 9.17
C LEU A 256 -21.22 16.11 9.82
N ASP A 257 -20.97 17.22 10.49
CA ASP A 257 -19.65 17.60 10.98
C ASP A 257 -19.77 18.37 12.31
N TYR A 258 -19.89 17.64 13.42
CA TYR A 258 -20.11 18.25 14.74
C TYR A 258 -18.87 18.99 15.26
N ARG A 259 -17.67 18.62 14.78
CA ARG A 259 -16.41 19.30 15.13
C ARG A 259 -16.11 20.49 14.24
N ARG A 260 -16.89 20.72 13.18
CA ARG A 260 -16.72 21.83 12.24
C ARG A 260 -15.36 21.77 11.50
N SER A 261 -14.85 20.56 11.29
CA SER A 261 -13.56 20.28 10.67
C SER A 261 -13.58 20.38 9.13
N LEU A 262 -14.78 20.39 8.54
CA LEU A 262 -15.07 20.44 7.10
C LEU A 262 -15.76 21.76 6.69
N LEU A 263 -15.81 22.76 7.56
CA LEU A 263 -16.37 24.08 7.23
C LEU A 263 -15.65 24.71 6.02
N GLY A 264 -16.43 25.20 5.06
CA GLY A 264 -15.90 25.87 3.87
C GLY A 264 -15.26 24.95 2.83
N VAL A 265 -15.16 23.64 3.09
CA VAL A 265 -14.62 22.67 2.13
C VAL A 265 -15.55 22.51 0.94
N VAL A 266 -16.88 22.50 1.16
CA VAL A 266 -17.90 22.34 0.12
C VAL A 266 -18.59 23.69 -0.13
N PRO A 267 -18.51 24.26 -1.36
CA PRO A 267 -19.22 25.48 -1.72
C PRO A 267 -20.73 25.31 -1.69
N SER A 268 -21.48 26.41 -1.51
CA SER A 268 -22.94 26.38 -1.34
C SER A 268 -23.70 25.77 -2.52
N GLU A 269 -23.16 25.85 -3.73
CA GLU A 269 -23.75 25.25 -4.93
C GLU A 269 -23.77 23.71 -4.89
N TYR A 270 -22.81 23.08 -4.22
CA TYR A 270 -22.75 21.63 -4.01
C TYR A 270 -23.47 21.19 -2.74
N LEU A 271 -23.78 22.10 -1.82
CA LEU A 271 -24.26 21.78 -0.50
C LEU A 271 -25.77 21.49 -0.51
N LEU A 272 -26.14 20.23 -0.27
CA LEU A 272 -27.53 19.85 0.01
C LEU A 272 -27.95 20.28 1.41
N GLY A 273 -27.02 20.19 2.37
CA GLY A 273 -27.24 20.54 3.76
C GLY A 273 -25.96 20.47 4.58
N TYR A 274 -25.93 21.22 5.69
CA TYR A 274 -24.85 21.14 6.69
C TYR A 274 -25.45 21.01 8.09
N ALA A 275 -24.97 20.01 8.83
CA ALA A 275 -25.40 19.72 10.18
C ALA A 275 -24.19 19.70 11.13
N GLY A 276 -24.07 20.77 11.93
CA GLY A 276 -23.06 20.88 12.99
C GLY A 276 -23.53 20.44 14.38
N ALA A 277 -24.74 19.89 14.49
CA ALA A 277 -25.35 19.42 15.74
C ALA A 277 -26.49 18.42 15.45
N GLU A 278 -26.91 17.69 16.48
CA GLU A 278 -27.89 16.58 16.40
C GLU A 278 -29.24 16.97 15.81
N LEU A 279 -29.87 18.05 16.28
CA LEU A 279 -31.17 18.47 15.77
C LEU A 279 -31.12 18.82 14.27
N ALA A 280 -30.04 19.48 13.84
CA ALA A 280 -29.82 19.78 12.43
C ALA A 280 -29.56 18.51 11.63
N ALA A 281 -28.80 17.54 12.17
CA ALA A 281 -28.57 16.25 11.51
C ALA A 281 -29.87 15.49 11.29
N LEU A 282 -30.73 15.40 12.32
CA LEU A 282 -32.06 14.77 12.21
C LEU A 282 -32.90 15.39 11.10
N GLN A 283 -32.98 16.72 11.06
CA GLN A 283 -33.77 17.43 10.04
C GLN A 283 -33.20 17.22 8.64
N GLN A 284 -31.90 17.46 8.45
CA GLN A 284 -31.27 17.41 7.13
C GLN A 284 -31.27 15.99 6.55
N VAL A 285 -31.07 14.97 7.39
CA VAL A 285 -31.15 13.57 6.97
C VAL A 285 -32.58 13.20 6.61
N ALA A 286 -33.58 13.65 7.39
CA ALA A 286 -34.99 13.40 7.06
C ALA A 286 -35.39 14.02 5.70
N GLU A 287 -34.95 15.25 5.42
CA GLU A 287 -35.16 15.92 4.13
C GLU A 287 -34.50 15.15 2.97
N ALA A 288 -33.25 14.70 3.14
CA ALA A 288 -32.55 13.88 2.16
C ALA A 288 -33.24 12.53 1.92
N VAL A 289 -33.66 11.83 2.98
CA VAL A 289 -34.40 10.56 2.91
C VAL A 289 -35.71 10.75 2.15
N GLN A 290 -36.45 11.83 2.42
CA GLN A 290 -37.69 12.13 1.71
C GLN A 290 -37.45 12.36 0.21
N ALA A 291 -36.40 13.09 -0.15
CA ALA A 291 -36.05 13.35 -1.55
C ALA A 291 -35.61 12.06 -2.28
N LEU A 292 -34.75 11.26 -1.65
CA LEU A 292 -34.22 10.01 -2.21
C LEU A 292 -35.28 8.92 -2.30
N SER A 293 -36.23 8.85 -1.37
CA SER A 293 -37.33 7.88 -1.41
C SER A 293 -38.21 8.03 -2.66
N ARG A 294 -38.33 9.26 -3.20
CA ARG A 294 -39.06 9.51 -4.46
C ARG A 294 -38.35 8.95 -5.70
N ARG A 295 -37.06 8.63 -5.58
CA ARG A 295 -36.25 8.04 -6.64
C ARG A 295 -36.28 6.51 -6.64
N LEU A 296 -36.91 5.87 -5.65
CA LEU A 296 -36.96 4.41 -5.58
C LEU A 296 -37.58 3.81 -6.86
N PRO A 297 -36.99 2.72 -7.40
CA PRO A 297 -37.48 2.11 -8.62
C PRO A 297 -38.90 1.58 -8.44
N ARG A 298 -39.74 1.80 -9.45
CA ARG A 298 -41.11 1.27 -9.51
C ARG A 298 -41.08 -0.17 -10.06
N ALA A 299 -42.10 -0.95 -9.72
CA ALA A 299 -42.17 -2.37 -10.09
C ALA A 299 -42.33 -2.63 -11.60
N ASP A 300 -42.76 -1.62 -12.36
CA ASP A 300 -43.06 -1.68 -13.79
C ASP A 300 -41.88 -1.22 -14.69
N LEU A 301 -40.73 -0.87 -14.10
CA LEU A 301 -39.56 -0.43 -14.87
C LEU A 301 -38.97 -1.57 -15.71
N SER A 302 -38.58 -1.22 -16.94
CA SER A 302 -37.82 -2.12 -17.81
C SER A 302 -36.38 -2.30 -17.31
N VAL A 303 -35.74 -3.38 -17.75
CA VAL A 303 -34.32 -3.66 -17.44
C VAL A 303 -33.40 -2.54 -17.93
N GLU A 304 -33.72 -1.91 -19.07
CA GLU A 304 -32.92 -0.81 -19.60
C GLU A 304 -33.04 0.42 -18.72
N GLU A 305 -34.26 0.80 -18.33
CA GLU A 305 -34.48 1.93 -17.42
C GLU A 305 -33.75 1.73 -16.09
N LEU A 306 -33.79 0.51 -15.53
CA LEU A 306 -33.07 0.13 -14.30
C LEU A 306 -31.55 0.34 -14.45
N ARG A 307 -30.97 -0.05 -15.57
CA ARG A 307 -29.52 0.09 -15.82
C ARG A 307 -29.09 1.53 -16.05
N SER A 308 -29.89 2.30 -16.79
CA SER A 308 -29.58 3.69 -17.15
C SER A 308 -29.99 4.71 -16.09
N ARG A 309 -30.73 4.28 -15.06
CA ARG A 309 -31.32 5.16 -14.03
C ARG A 309 -32.25 6.24 -14.62
N SER A 310 -32.93 5.96 -15.72
CA SER A 310 -33.64 7.01 -16.50
C SER A 310 -34.99 7.45 -15.92
N TRP A 311 -35.52 6.76 -14.90
CA TRP A 311 -36.82 7.10 -14.30
C TRP A 311 -36.76 8.30 -13.33
N TRP A 312 -35.56 8.78 -13.01
CA TRP A 312 -35.36 10.01 -12.25
C TRP A 312 -34.19 10.81 -12.85
N GLN A 313 -34.15 12.10 -12.53
CA GLN A 313 -33.06 13.00 -12.92
C GLN A 313 -32.67 13.87 -11.73
N GLY A 314 -31.40 14.25 -11.67
CA GLY A 314 -30.83 15.10 -10.63
C GLY A 314 -29.45 14.62 -10.20
N PRO A 315 -28.83 15.30 -9.23
CA PRO A 315 -27.53 14.94 -8.72
C PRO A 315 -27.59 13.70 -7.83
N ASP A 316 -26.50 12.93 -7.83
CA ASP A 316 -26.20 11.95 -6.79
C ASP A 316 -25.98 12.69 -5.45
N ALA A 317 -26.47 12.11 -4.36
CA ALA A 317 -26.39 12.65 -3.00
C ALA A 317 -25.30 11.92 -2.20
N TYR A 318 -24.28 12.67 -1.81
CA TYR A 318 -23.17 12.22 -0.98
C TYR A 318 -23.42 12.64 0.47
N VAL A 319 -23.80 11.69 1.32
CA VAL A 319 -23.93 11.91 2.77
C VAL A 319 -22.57 11.63 3.41
N VAL A 320 -21.91 12.68 3.85
CA VAL A 320 -20.55 12.65 4.40
C VAL A 320 -20.61 12.96 5.89
N VAL A 321 -20.03 12.08 6.69
CA VAL A 321 -20.13 12.11 8.15
C VAL A 321 -18.73 12.03 8.72
N ASP A 322 -18.28 13.11 9.37
CA ASP A 322 -17.02 13.11 10.11
C ASP A 322 -17.27 12.77 11.59
N ASP A 323 -16.39 11.94 12.17
CA ASP A 323 -16.47 11.44 13.55
C ASP A 323 -17.87 10.91 13.92
N TYR A 324 -18.35 9.88 13.22
CA TYR A 324 -19.67 9.27 13.44
C TYR A 324 -19.87 8.74 14.86
N ASP A 325 -18.80 8.42 15.60
CA ASP A 325 -18.87 8.12 17.04
C ASP A 325 -19.45 9.25 17.90
N LEU A 326 -19.46 10.49 17.39
CA LEU A 326 -20.13 11.64 18.02
C LEU A 326 -21.57 11.86 17.54
N VAL A 327 -21.92 11.30 16.38
CA VAL A 327 -23.23 11.43 15.75
C VAL A 327 -24.17 10.33 16.23
N ALA A 328 -23.70 9.08 16.23
CA ALA A 328 -24.43 7.92 16.73
C ALA A 328 -24.24 7.80 18.25
N THR A 329 -25.29 8.16 18.96
CA THR A 329 -25.32 8.08 20.43
C THR A 329 -26.19 6.91 20.87
N PRO A 330 -26.05 6.42 22.12
CA PRO A 330 -26.95 5.40 22.66
C PRO A 330 -28.43 5.82 22.68
N THR A 331 -28.70 7.12 22.67
CA THR A 331 -30.05 7.70 22.68
C THR A 331 -30.67 7.84 21.29
N GLY A 332 -29.87 7.73 20.23
CA GLY A 332 -30.34 7.80 18.86
C GLY A 332 -29.21 8.01 17.85
N ASP A 333 -29.47 7.57 16.62
CA ASP A 333 -28.63 7.83 15.45
C ASP A 333 -29.49 8.44 14.33
N PRO A 334 -29.26 9.72 13.96
CA PRO A 334 -29.99 10.37 12.89
C PRO A 334 -29.93 9.62 11.55
N LEU A 335 -28.87 8.85 11.30
CA LEU A 335 -28.61 8.15 10.05
C LEU A 335 -29.33 6.82 9.91
N GLU A 336 -29.96 6.29 10.97
CA GLU A 336 -30.78 5.07 10.87
C GLU A 336 -31.94 5.24 9.86
N GLN A 337 -32.39 6.47 9.64
CA GLN A 337 -33.39 6.81 8.63
C GLN A 337 -32.95 6.44 7.18
N LEU A 338 -31.65 6.29 6.92
CA LEU A 338 -31.11 5.87 5.62
C LEU A 338 -31.17 4.34 5.43
N LEU A 339 -31.31 3.55 6.49
CA LEU A 339 -31.26 2.08 6.43
C LEU A 339 -32.17 1.47 5.36
N PRO A 340 -33.44 1.91 5.19
CA PRO A 340 -34.33 1.34 4.19
C PRO A 340 -33.87 1.60 2.75
N LEU A 341 -33.05 2.64 2.53
CA LEU A 341 -32.59 3.09 1.22
C LEU A 341 -31.25 2.48 0.81
N LEU A 342 -30.41 2.07 1.77
CA LEU A 342 -29.08 1.53 1.50
C LEU A 342 -29.05 0.36 0.49
N PRO A 343 -30.01 -0.60 0.49
CA PRO A 343 -30.00 -1.69 -0.48
C PRO A 343 -30.19 -1.22 -1.94
N GLN A 344 -30.90 -0.11 -2.15
CA GLN A 344 -31.13 0.50 -3.45
C GLN A 344 -30.29 1.77 -3.67
N ALA A 345 -29.28 2.01 -2.83
CA ALA A 345 -28.51 3.26 -2.85
C ALA A 345 -27.92 3.56 -4.23
N ARG A 346 -27.43 2.51 -4.92
CA ARG A 346 -26.94 2.62 -6.28
C ARG A 346 -28.01 3.10 -7.26
N ASP A 347 -29.25 2.69 -7.13
CA ASP A 347 -30.31 3.01 -8.09
C ASP A 347 -30.82 4.45 -7.92
N ILE A 348 -30.77 4.97 -6.70
CA ILE A 348 -31.28 6.30 -6.33
C ILE A 348 -30.20 7.39 -6.26
N GLY A 349 -28.94 7.02 -6.52
CA GLY A 349 -27.80 7.94 -6.45
C GLY A 349 -27.45 8.34 -5.03
N LEU A 350 -27.51 7.43 -4.05
CA LEU A 350 -27.12 7.67 -2.67
C LEU A 350 -25.73 7.10 -2.40
N HIS A 351 -24.84 7.92 -1.86
CA HIS A 351 -23.51 7.53 -1.41
C HIS A 351 -23.31 7.96 0.03
N VAL A 352 -22.67 7.10 0.83
CA VAL A 352 -22.49 7.37 2.27
C VAL A 352 -21.01 7.18 2.60
N LEU A 353 -20.38 8.22 3.13
CA LEU A 353 -18.99 8.19 3.58
C LEU A 353 -18.97 8.47 5.08
N ILE A 354 -18.48 7.51 5.85
CA ILE A 354 -18.45 7.60 7.30
C ILE A 354 -17.01 7.47 7.79
N THR A 355 -16.60 8.39 8.64
CA THR A 355 -15.41 8.23 9.47
C THR A 355 -15.81 7.90 10.91
N HIS A 356 -15.05 7.05 11.57
CA HIS A 356 -15.25 6.66 12.96
C HIS A 356 -13.88 6.51 13.63
N ARG A 357 -13.79 6.82 14.94
CA ARG A 357 -12.60 6.46 15.73
C ARG A 357 -12.26 4.96 15.65
N ALA A 358 -10.99 4.57 15.66
CA ALA A 358 -10.68 3.14 15.74
C ALA A 358 -11.04 2.58 17.12
N GLY A 359 -10.78 3.35 18.18
CA GLY A 359 -11.26 3.05 19.54
C GLY A 359 -12.77 2.80 19.60
N GLY A 360 -13.17 1.63 20.09
CA GLY A 360 -14.57 1.19 20.19
C GLY A 360 -15.19 0.71 18.87
N ALA A 361 -14.49 0.76 17.74
CA ALA A 361 -15.02 0.40 16.42
C ALA A 361 -15.47 -1.07 16.37
N GLY A 362 -14.78 -1.98 17.08
CA GLY A 362 -15.16 -3.39 17.11
C GLY A 362 -16.59 -3.62 17.62
N ARG A 363 -17.06 -2.80 18.57
CA ARG A 363 -18.45 -2.81 19.05
C ARG A 363 -19.38 -2.02 18.14
N ALA A 364 -18.94 -0.85 17.66
CA ALA A 364 -19.74 0.02 16.81
C ALA A 364 -20.13 -0.65 15.48
N LEU A 365 -19.32 -1.56 14.95
CA LEU A 365 -19.64 -2.33 13.75
C LEU A 365 -20.90 -3.21 13.86
N TYR A 366 -21.43 -3.44 15.07
CA TYR A 366 -22.71 -4.11 15.29
C TYR A 366 -23.91 -3.16 15.36
N GLN A 367 -23.67 -1.84 15.33
CA GLN A 367 -24.75 -0.87 15.21
C GLN A 367 -25.43 -1.00 13.83
N PRO A 368 -26.74 -0.75 13.74
CA PRO A 368 -27.52 -1.08 12.53
C PRO A 368 -26.94 -0.51 11.24
N LEU A 369 -26.55 0.77 11.22
CA LEU A 369 -26.04 1.44 10.03
C LEU A 369 -24.69 0.86 9.56
N LEU A 370 -23.70 0.79 10.46
CA LEU A 370 -22.37 0.29 10.13
C LEU A 370 -22.40 -1.20 9.75
N LEU A 371 -23.22 -1.99 10.45
CA LEU A 371 -23.44 -3.39 10.12
C LEU A 371 -24.01 -3.52 8.70
N ARG A 372 -25.02 -2.71 8.35
CA ARG A 372 -25.64 -2.76 7.03
C ARG A 372 -24.66 -2.36 5.92
N LEU A 373 -23.88 -1.29 6.12
CA LEU A 373 -22.85 -0.87 5.17
C LEU A 373 -21.77 -1.94 4.98
N LYS A 374 -21.38 -2.64 6.05
CA LYS A 374 -20.45 -3.77 5.99
C LYS A 374 -21.04 -4.97 5.24
N GLU A 375 -22.31 -5.31 5.47
CA GLU A 375 -23.01 -6.40 4.76
C GLU A 375 -23.14 -6.15 3.25
N LEU A 376 -23.33 -4.88 2.85
CA LEU A 376 -23.35 -4.47 1.44
C LEU A 376 -21.97 -4.60 0.78
N GLY A 377 -20.92 -4.87 1.54
CA GLY A 377 -19.56 -5.04 1.04
C GLY A 377 -18.90 -3.72 0.66
N SER A 378 -19.32 -2.62 1.32
CA SER A 378 -18.70 -1.30 1.15
C SER A 378 -17.19 -1.39 1.41
N PRO A 379 -16.35 -0.74 0.59
CA PRO A 379 -14.95 -0.57 0.91
C PRO A 379 -14.76 0.08 2.26
N GLY A 380 -13.60 -0.16 2.85
CA GLY A 380 -13.19 0.68 3.94
C GLY A 380 -11.69 0.82 4.10
N LEU A 381 -11.33 1.90 4.77
CA LEU A 381 -9.96 2.33 4.99
C LEU A 381 -9.65 2.29 6.48
N LEU A 382 -8.69 1.46 6.85
CA LEU A 382 -8.18 1.37 8.22
C LEU A 382 -6.92 2.23 8.32
N LEU A 383 -7.05 3.41 8.92
CA LEU A 383 -5.93 4.28 9.27
C LEU A 383 -5.29 3.79 10.60
N SER A 384 -4.43 4.63 11.19
CA SER A 384 -3.78 4.34 12.48
C SER A 384 -4.79 4.02 13.58
N GLY A 385 -4.54 2.96 14.35
CA GLY A 385 -5.31 2.60 15.54
C GLY A 385 -4.74 1.42 16.33
N ASP A 386 -5.41 1.05 17.42
CA ASP A 386 -4.98 -0.04 18.32
C ASP A 386 -5.39 -1.44 17.80
N PRO A 387 -4.45 -2.39 17.62
CA PRO A 387 -4.75 -3.78 17.26
C PRO A 387 -5.65 -4.53 18.25
N LEU A 388 -5.78 -4.05 19.49
CA LEU A 388 -6.64 -4.62 20.53
C LEU A 388 -8.14 -4.43 20.26
N GLU A 389 -8.52 -3.52 19.36
CA GLU A 389 -9.90 -3.39 18.86
C GLU A 389 -10.38 -4.62 18.06
N GLY A 390 -9.44 -5.48 17.68
CA GLY A 390 -9.72 -6.71 16.96
C GLY A 390 -9.87 -6.50 15.45
N VAL A 391 -10.58 -7.42 14.82
CA VAL A 391 -10.80 -7.42 13.36
C VAL A 391 -11.97 -6.51 13.03
N LEU A 392 -11.72 -5.51 12.17
CA LEU A 392 -12.73 -4.51 11.79
C LEU A 392 -13.36 -4.86 10.42
N LEU A 393 -12.55 -4.80 9.36
CA LEU A 393 -12.98 -4.98 7.97
C LEU A 393 -12.17 -6.08 7.26
N ALA A 394 -12.86 -7.01 6.59
CA ALA A 394 -12.30 -8.14 5.82
C ALA A 394 -11.06 -8.82 6.43
N GLY A 395 -11.10 -9.16 7.72
CA GLY A 395 -10.00 -9.85 8.40
C GLY A 395 -8.86 -8.93 8.87
N GLN A 396 -8.89 -7.64 8.52
CA GLN A 396 -7.86 -6.68 8.88
C GLN A 396 -8.12 -6.02 10.24
N ARG A 397 -7.02 -5.72 10.94
CA ARG A 397 -7.00 -4.99 12.22
C ARG A 397 -6.40 -3.61 12.00
N ALA A 398 -6.81 -2.63 12.80
CA ALA A 398 -6.07 -1.38 12.88
C ALA A 398 -4.69 -1.63 13.50
N THR A 399 -3.68 -0.88 13.07
CA THR A 399 -2.32 -0.93 13.63
C THR A 399 -1.77 0.49 13.74
N PRO A 400 -0.76 0.73 14.58
CA PRO A 400 -0.10 2.03 14.62
C PRO A 400 0.51 2.37 13.26
N GLN A 401 0.07 3.48 12.67
CA GLN A 401 0.52 3.97 11.37
C GLN A 401 0.82 5.48 11.43
N PRO A 402 1.70 6.01 10.56
CA PRO A 402 1.82 7.45 10.33
C PRO A 402 0.49 8.07 9.88
N PRO A 403 0.26 9.38 10.11
CA PRO A 403 -0.93 10.07 9.63
C PRO A 403 -1.12 9.94 8.10
N GLY A 404 -2.37 9.70 7.70
CA GLY A 404 -2.75 9.50 6.30
C GLY A 404 -2.37 8.12 5.74
N ARG A 405 -1.62 7.30 6.47
CA ARG A 405 -1.32 5.92 6.05
C ARG A 405 -2.40 4.97 6.55
N GLY A 406 -2.85 4.09 5.67
CA GLY A 406 -3.85 3.10 6.03
C GLY A 406 -4.01 1.98 5.02
N VAL A 407 -4.73 0.93 5.43
CA VAL A 407 -5.02 -0.24 4.60
C VAL A 407 -6.41 -0.08 4.01
N LEU A 408 -6.49 0.06 2.68
CA LEU A 408 -7.75 0.01 1.94
C LEU A 408 -8.15 -1.43 1.70
N VAL A 409 -9.40 -1.72 2.04
CA VAL A 409 -10.01 -3.03 1.92
C VAL A 409 -11.19 -2.92 0.95
N ARG A 410 -11.21 -3.80 -0.04
CA ARG A 410 -12.30 -3.96 -1.01
C ARG A 410 -12.68 -5.43 -1.12
N ARG A 411 -13.91 -5.70 -1.53
CA ARG A 411 -14.43 -7.09 -1.64
C ARG A 411 -13.69 -7.94 -2.67
N ARG A 412 -13.19 -7.33 -3.75
CA ARG A 412 -12.59 -8.04 -4.91
C ARG A 412 -11.08 -7.88 -5.02
N ASP A 413 -10.49 -6.99 -4.23
CA ASP A 413 -9.07 -6.68 -4.30
C ASP A 413 -8.35 -7.16 -3.04
N ARG A 414 -7.06 -7.43 -3.18
CA ARG A 414 -6.20 -7.65 -2.00
C ARG A 414 -6.14 -6.35 -1.19
N PRO A 415 -6.16 -6.41 0.15
CA PRO A 415 -5.90 -5.26 0.99
C PRO A 415 -4.62 -4.55 0.55
N ALA A 416 -4.68 -3.22 0.43
CA ALA A 416 -3.58 -2.42 -0.07
C ALA A 416 -3.24 -1.32 0.93
N LEU A 417 -1.98 -1.28 1.37
CA LEU A 417 -1.46 -0.15 2.13
C LEU A 417 -1.33 1.06 1.20
N LEU A 418 -1.84 2.21 1.62
CA LEU A 418 -1.80 3.45 0.87
C LEU A 418 -1.42 4.64 1.75
N GLN A 419 -1.01 5.71 1.09
CA GLN A 419 -0.85 7.04 1.68
C GLN A 419 -1.89 7.97 1.07
N VAL A 420 -2.79 8.49 1.91
CA VAL A 420 -3.79 9.49 1.55
C VAL A 420 -3.08 10.82 1.29
N ALA A 421 -3.51 11.53 0.24
CA ALA A 421 -3.02 12.87 -0.06
C ALA A 421 -3.49 13.87 1.00
N LEU A 422 -2.58 14.77 1.37
CA LEU A 422 -2.78 15.81 2.35
C LEU A 422 -3.57 16.95 1.71
N SER A 423 -4.80 17.12 2.18
CA SER A 423 -5.60 18.31 1.95
C SER A 423 -5.55 19.22 3.17
N GLU A 424 -4.95 20.40 3.02
CA GLU A 424 -4.98 21.45 4.04
C GLU A 424 -6.43 21.87 4.37
N PRO A 425 -6.68 22.41 5.59
CA PRO A 425 -7.99 22.86 6.05
C PRO A 425 -8.77 23.72 5.04
#